data_AF-A0A2M6WMM4-F1
#
_entry.id   AF-A0A2M6WMM4-F1
#
_cell.length_a   1.000
_cell.length_b   1.000
_cell.length_c   1.000
_cell.angle_alpha   90.00
_cell.angle_beta   90.00
_cell.angle_gamma   90.00
#
_symmetry.space_group_name_H-M   'P 1'
#
loop_
_entity.id
_entity.type
_entity.pdbx_description
1 polymer ?
#
loop_
_entity_poly.entity_id
_entity_poly.type
_entity_poly.pdbx_seq_one_letter_code
_entity_poly.pdbx_strand_id
1 'polypeptide(L)'
;MTKPRLILQSFFNSLGVFVYVSGIAALITNGEKLFGKINSIWGPILFLMLFVVSALITATLVFGRPIYLYFNEKKREGIKLFFYTVGWLVAMTITVLLIIAASK
;
A
#
# COMPACT_ATOMS: atom_id res chain seq x y z
N MET A 1 0.11 2.66 23.76
CA MET A 1 1.41 2.27 23.17
C MET A 1 2.40 3.40 23.38
N THR A 2 3.67 3.11 23.63
CA THR A 2 4.70 4.17 23.70
C THR A 2 4.90 4.78 22.31
N LYS A 3 5.14 6.11 22.23
CA LYS A 3 5.37 6.83 20.97
C LYS A 3 6.33 6.10 19.99
N PRO A 4 7.52 5.60 20.39
CA PRO A 4 8.44 4.93 19.47
C PRO A 4 7.86 3.66 18.84
N ARG A 5 6.99 2.93 19.56
CA ARG A 5 6.36 1.71 19.04
C ARG A 5 5.32 2.01 17.95
N LEU A 6 4.64 3.16 18.01
CA LEU A 6 3.69 3.57 16.97
C LEU A 6 4.41 3.93 15.67
N ILE A 7 5.53 4.65 15.76
CA ILE A 7 6.33 5.04 14.60
C ILE A 7 6.91 3.80 13.91
N LEU A 8 7.49 2.89 14.69
CA LEU A 8 8.04 1.64 14.15
C LEU A 8 6.95 0.79 13.48
N GLN A 9 5.78 0.67 14.11
CA GLN A 9 4.65 -0.05 13.52
C GLN A 9 4.16 0.60 12.22
N SER A 10 4.02 1.93 12.19
CA SER A 10 3.61 2.64 10.97
C SER A 10 4.60 2.47 9.83
N PHE A 11 5.90 2.41 10.13
CA PHE A 11 6.95 2.17 9.14
C PHE A 11 6.82 0.77 8.52
N PHE A 12 6.61 -0.27 9.34
CA PHE A 12 6.40 -1.62 8.81
C PHE A 12 5.10 -1.74 8.01
N ASN A 13 4.02 -1.06 8.43
CA ASN A 13 2.78 -1.01 7.66
C ASN A 13 3.00 -0.38 6.28
N SER A 14 3.67 0.79 6.23
CA SER A 14 3.98 1.47 4.96
C SER A 14 4.94 0.67 4.10
N LEU A 15 5.93 0.01 4.70
CA LEU A 15 6.87 -0.87 3.98
C LEU A 15 6.14 -2.07 3.38
N GLY A 16 5.21 -2.68 4.13
CA GLY A 16 4.37 -3.76 3.63
C GLY A 16 3.53 -3.34 2.42
N VAL A 17 2.95 -2.14 2.46
CA VAL A 17 2.24 -1.56 1.31
C VAL A 17 3.18 -1.36 0.12
N PHE A 18 4.36 -0.79 0.35
CA PHE A 18 5.35 -0.56 -0.70
C PHE A 18 5.80 -1.85 -1.39
N VAL A 19 6.12 -2.89 -0.60
CA VAL A 19 6.49 -4.22 -1.11
C VAL A 19 5.34 -4.83 -1.92
N TYR A 20 4.11 -4.77 -1.38
CA TYR A 20 2.93 -5.30 -2.05
C TYR A 20 2.67 -4.61 -3.40
N VAL A 21 2.64 -3.27 -3.43
CA VAL A 21 2.41 -2.49 -4.66
C VAL A 21 3.52 -2.73 -5.68
N SER A 22 4.77 -2.87 -5.24
CA SER A 22 5.89 -3.23 -6.13
C SER A 22 5.68 -4.60 -6.79
N GLY A 23 5.19 -5.58 -6.04
CA GLY A 23 4.83 -6.90 -6.58
C GLY A 23 3.69 -6.83 -7.61
N ILE A 24 2.65 -6.03 -7.33
CA ILE A 24 1.55 -5.81 -8.28
C ILE A 24 2.03 -5.08 -9.53
N ALA A 25 2.88 -4.06 -9.40
CA ALA A 25 3.48 -3.37 -10.53
C ALA A 25 4.30 -4.32 -11.42
N ALA A 26 5.09 -5.22 -10.80
CA ALA A 26 5.83 -6.25 -11.52
C ALA A 26 4.89 -7.23 -12.24
N LEU A 27 3.80 -7.66 -11.59
CA LEU A 27 2.80 -8.55 -12.20
C LEU A 27 2.14 -7.90 -13.42
N ILE A 28 1.69 -6.66 -13.30
CA ILE A 28 1.06 -5.92 -14.41
C ILE A 28 2.05 -5.71 -15.56
N THR A 29 3.29 -5.32 -15.25
CA THR A 29 4.35 -5.09 -16.25
C THR A 29 4.72 -6.37 -17.00
N ASN A 30 4.67 -7.54 -16.33
CA ASN A 30 4.94 -8.84 -16.95
C ASN A 30 3.67 -9.57 -17.42
N GLY A 31 2.49 -8.93 -17.34
CA GLY A 31 1.20 -9.57 -17.57
C GLY A 31 1.08 -10.18 -18.97
N GLU A 32 1.52 -9.46 -20.01
CA GLU A 32 1.49 -9.98 -21.38
C GLU A 32 2.40 -11.20 -21.56
N LYS A 33 3.57 -11.23 -20.89
CA LYS A 33 4.50 -12.36 -20.93
C LYS A 33 3.93 -13.59 -20.20
N LEU A 34 3.18 -13.38 -19.12
CA LEU A 34 2.64 -14.44 -18.27
C LEU A 34 1.32 -15.02 -18.81
N PHE A 35 0.44 -14.17 -19.36
CA PHE A 35 -0.93 -14.54 -19.73
C PHE A 35 -1.20 -14.42 -21.24
N GLY A 36 -0.26 -13.89 -22.01
CA GLY A 36 -0.45 -13.57 -23.43
C GLY A 36 -1.32 -12.32 -23.65
N LYS A 37 -1.56 -11.99 -24.92
CA LYS A 37 -2.46 -10.89 -25.28
C LYS A 37 -3.92 -11.31 -25.08
N ILE A 38 -4.61 -10.64 -24.17
CA ILE A 38 -6.04 -10.85 -23.90
C ILE A 38 -6.85 -9.80 -24.68
N ASN A 39 -7.26 -10.12 -25.91
CA ASN A 39 -8.03 -9.23 -26.78
C ASN A 39 -9.55 -9.35 -26.57
N SER A 40 -9.99 -9.59 -25.32
CA SER A 40 -11.40 -9.77 -24.98
C SER A 40 -11.76 -8.97 -23.72
N ILE A 41 -13.06 -8.88 -23.40
CA ILE A 41 -13.56 -8.21 -22.20
C ILE A 41 -12.94 -8.73 -20.89
N TRP A 42 -12.42 -9.97 -20.90
CA TRP A 42 -11.75 -10.58 -19.76
C TRP A 42 -10.49 -9.84 -19.32
N GLY A 43 -9.79 -9.16 -20.23
CA GLY A 43 -8.59 -8.39 -19.91
C GLY A 43 -8.89 -7.23 -18.95
N PRO A 44 -9.77 -6.29 -19.34
CA PRO A 44 -10.23 -5.23 -18.45
C PRO A 44 -10.87 -5.72 -17.15
N ILE A 45 -11.68 -6.80 -17.18
CA ILE A 45 -12.29 -7.38 -15.97
C ILE A 45 -11.22 -7.86 -14.99
N LEU A 46 -10.22 -8.60 -15.47
CA LEU A 46 -9.13 -9.11 -14.64
C LEU A 46 -8.33 -7.96 -14.01
N PHE A 47 -8.03 -6.92 -14.78
CA PHE A 47 -7.33 -5.73 -14.28
C PHE A 47 -8.13 -5.02 -13.18
N LEU A 48 -9.43 -4.80 -13.39
CA LEU A 48 -10.30 -4.16 -12.41
C LEU A 48 -10.45 -5.01 -11.13
N MET A 49 -10.57 -6.32 -11.27
CA MET A 49 -10.61 -7.24 -10.12
C MET A 49 -9.29 -7.20 -9.33
N LEU A 50 -8.15 -7.23 -10.02
CA LEU A 50 -6.83 -7.10 -9.40
C LEU A 50 -6.70 -5.75 -8.67
N PHE A 51 -7.17 -4.67 -9.28
CA PHE A 51 -7.19 -3.34 -8.67
C PHE A 51 -8.04 -3.31 -7.39
N VAL A 52 -9.26 -3.87 -7.42
CA VAL A 52 -10.13 -3.91 -6.23
C VAL A 52 -9.50 -4.75 -5.11
N VAL A 53 -8.94 -5.92 -5.43
CA VAL A 53 -8.23 -6.75 -4.44
C VAL A 53 -7.02 -6.02 -3.86
N SER A 54 -6.26 -5.31 -4.70
CA SER A 54 -5.13 -4.48 -4.28
C SER A 54 -5.56 -3.33 -3.37
N ALA A 55 -6.64 -2.63 -3.70
CA ALA A 55 -7.22 -1.59 -2.87
C ALA A 55 -7.67 -2.15 -1.50
N LEU A 56 -8.28 -3.34 -1.46
CA LEU A 56 -8.71 -3.98 -0.21
C LEU A 56 -7.52 -4.39 0.67
N ILE A 57 -6.48 -4.98 0.09
CA ILE A 57 -5.27 -5.39 0.82
C ILE A 57 -4.55 -4.15 1.38
N THR A 58 -4.34 -3.13 0.55
CA THR A 58 -3.69 -1.88 0.98
C THR A 58 -4.53 -1.14 2.02
N ALA A 59 -5.86 -1.08 1.86
CA ALA A 59 -6.75 -0.52 2.87
C ALA A 59 -6.65 -1.28 4.20
N THR A 60 -6.55 -2.61 4.16
CA THR A 60 -6.40 -3.43 5.38
C THR A 60 -5.06 -3.17 6.07
N LEU A 61 -3.96 -3.06 5.33
CA LEU A 61 -2.64 -2.77 5.89
C LEU A 61 -2.56 -1.37 6.52
N VAL A 62 -3.22 -0.39 5.90
CA VAL A 62 -3.21 1.01 6.37
C VAL A 62 -4.22 1.22 7.49
N PHE A 63 -5.45 0.74 7.35
CA PHE A 63 -6.56 1.02 8.27
C PHE A 63 -6.86 -0.08 9.28
N GLY A 64 -6.48 -1.34 9.05
CA GLY A 64 -6.86 -2.46 9.91
C GLY A 64 -6.49 -2.24 11.38
N ARG A 65 -5.23 -1.88 11.64
CA ARG A 65 -4.76 -1.60 13.01
C ARG A 65 -5.32 -0.29 13.59
N PRO A 66 -5.33 0.85 12.86
CA PRO A 66 -5.99 2.07 13.32
C PRO A 66 -7.46 1.88 13.72
N ILE A 67 -8.25 1.17 12.91
CA ILE A 67 -9.66 0.89 13.19
C ILE A 67 -9.79 0.01 14.45
N TYR A 68 -8.98 -1.04 14.55
CA TYR A 68 -8.94 -1.88 15.76
C TYR A 68 -8.63 -1.06 17.02
N LEU A 69 -7.66 -0.14 16.96
CA LEU A 69 -7.34 0.74 18.09
C LEU A 69 -8.47 1.74 18.39
N TYR A 70 -9.17 2.21 17.36
CA TYR A 70 -10.30 3.12 17.52
C TYR A 70 -11.45 2.46 18.31
N PHE A 71 -11.79 1.21 17.98
CA PHE A 71 -12.84 0.46 18.68
C PHE A 71 -12.44 0.03 20.10
N ASN A 72 -11.14 -0.16 20.36
CA ASN A 72 -10.62 -0.47 21.70
C ASN A 72 -10.39 0.78 22.57
N GLU A 73 -11.20 1.83 22.39
CA GLU A 73 -11.15 3.12 23.10
C GLU A 73 -9.82 3.91 22.97
N LYS A 74 -8.83 3.39 22.22
CA LYS A 74 -7.53 4.02 21.96
C LYS A 74 -7.58 4.93 20.73
N LYS A 75 -8.63 5.76 20.63
CA LYS A 75 -8.91 6.63 19.47
C LYS A 75 -7.71 7.49 19.07
N ARG A 76 -7.07 8.14 20.05
CA ARG A 76 -5.88 9.00 19.80
C ARG A 76 -4.70 8.21 19.24
N GLU A 77 -4.48 6.96 19.69
CA GLU A 77 -3.39 6.13 19.18
C GLU A 77 -3.70 5.61 17.77
N GLY A 78 -4.95 5.21 17.51
CA GLY A 78 -5.39 4.77 16.18
C GLY A 78 -5.23 5.87 15.13
N ILE A 79 -5.69 7.08 15.43
CA ILE A 79 -5.55 8.24 14.54
C ILE A 79 -4.07 8.57 14.28
N LYS A 80 -3.24 8.58 15.34
CA LYS A 80 -1.79 8.81 15.17
C LYS A 80 -1.13 7.75 14.31
N LEU A 81 -1.44 6.47 14.52
CA LEU A 81 -0.89 5.37 13.73
C LEU A 81 -1.24 5.52 12.25
N PHE A 82 -2.49 5.89 11.94
CA PHE A 82 -2.93 6.16 10.58
C PHE A 82 -2.11 7.29 9.94
N PHE A 83 -2.05 8.46 10.57
CA PHE A 83 -1.31 9.60 10.03
C PHE A 83 0.20 9.34 9.92
N TYR A 84 0.80 8.61 10.85
CA TYR A 84 2.20 8.19 10.69
C TYR A 84 2.39 7.23 9.53
N THR A 85 1.46 6.29 9.30
CA THR A 85 1.51 5.37 8.15
C THR A 85 1.40 6.14 6.84
N VAL A 86 0.45 7.08 6.74
CA VAL A 86 0.31 7.98 5.59
C VAL A 86 1.57 8.82 5.39
N GLY A 87 2.12 9.39 6.46
CA GLY A 87 3.36 10.17 6.40
C GLY A 87 4.53 9.37 5.83
N TRP A 88 4.70 8.12 6.25
CA TRP A 88 5.72 7.23 5.68
C TRP A 88 5.45 6.87 4.23
N LEU A 89 4.20 6.62 3.83
CA LEU A 89 3.85 6.37 2.44
C LEU A 89 4.15 7.57 1.54
N VAL A 90 3.85 8.79 2.00
CA VAL A 90 4.20 10.03 1.30
C VAL A 90 5.72 10.17 1.20
N ALA A 91 6.46 9.94 2.29
CA ALA A 91 7.91 9.99 2.28
C ALA A 91 8.51 9.00 1.27
N MET A 92 8.07 7.74 1.27
CA MET A 92 8.50 6.73 0.30
C MET A 92 8.15 7.13 -1.14
N THR A 93 6.96 7.69 -1.36
CA THR A 93 6.55 8.18 -2.70
C THR A 93 7.47 9.28 -3.19
N ILE A 94 7.79 10.27 -2.34
CA ILE A 94 8.75 11.33 -2.67
C ILE A 94 10.13 10.74 -2.95
N THR A 95 10.60 9.78 -2.15
CA THR A 95 11.88 9.10 -2.38
C THR A 95 11.92 8.43 -3.76
N VAL A 96 10.88 7.70 -4.16
CA VAL A 96 10.79 7.09 -5.49
C VAL A 96 10.80 8.14 -6.60
N LEU A 97 10.06 9.24 -6.44
CA LEU A 97 10.06 10.34 -7.41
C LEU A 97 11.45 10.97 -7.57
N LEU A 98 12.18 11.19 -6.47
CA LEU A 98 13.55 11.71 -6.50
C LEU A 98 14.51 10.74 -7.20
N ILE A 99 14.39 9.44 -6.96
CA ILE A 99 15.19 8.41 -7.64
C ILE A 99 14.93 8.46 -9.15
N ILE A 100 13.67 8.54 -9.57
CA ILE A 100 13.30 8.63 -10.98
C ILE A 100 13.84 9.91 -11.61
N ALA A 101 13.78 11.05 -10.90
CA ALA A 101 14.28 12.33 -11.40
C ALA A 101 15.81 12.38 -11.52
N ALA A 102 16.55 11.76 -10.59
CA ALA A 102 18.01 11.69 -10.62
C ALA A 102 18.56 10.67 -11.63
N SER A 103 17.73 9.72 -12.08
CA SER A 103 18.09 8.69 -13.07
C SER A 103 17.84 9.12 -14.52
N LYS A 104 17.30 10.34 -14.73
CA LYS A 104 17.17 10.98 -16.04
C LYS A 104 18.37 11.87 -16.32
#